data_AF-A0A8J6B3A0-F1
#
_entry.id   AF-A0A8J6B3A0-F1
#
_cell.length_a   1.000
_cell.length_b   1.000
_cell.length_c   1.000
_cell.angle_alpha   90.00
_cell.angle_beta   90.00
_cell.angle_gamma   90.00
#
_symmetry.space_group_name_H-M   'P 1'
#
loop_
_entity.id
_entity.type
_entity.pdbx_description
1 polymer ?
#
loop_
_entity_poly.entity_id
_entity_poly.type
_entity_poly.pdbx_seq_one_letter_code
_entity_poly.pdbx_strand_id
1 'polypeptide(L)'
;ASFLQGVIQDVKLIFMPSGYITQCPNLNRTCPTCSDFLSLVQGIMDLQELLAKLTAKLNYAETRLSQLENCHCEKTCQVQGVIYRDRDSWVDDDHCRNCTCKNGAIECRHMLCPPVNCSPEYLPVHIPGQCCKICR
;
A
#
# COMPACT_ATOMS: atom_id res chain seq x y z
N ALA A 1 4.52 49.00 -15.45
CA ALA A 1 3.19 49.20 -16.06
C ALA A 1 3.40 49.67 -17.49
N SER A 2 3.21 48.79 -18.46
CA SER A 2 3.37 49.12 -19.88
C SER A 2 2.02 49.63 -20.37
N PHE A 3 1.86 50.95 -20.49
CA PHE A 3 0.69 51.53 -21.13
C PHE A 3 0.80 51.23 -22.63
N LEU A 4 -0.05 50.33 -23.13
CA LEU A 4 -0.21 50.13 -24.56
C LEU A 4 -0.83 51.41 -25.15
N GLN A 5 0.00 52.22 -25.79
CA GLN A 5 -0.41 53.43 -26.48
C GLN A 5 -0.58 53.08 -27.96
N GLY A 6 -1.81 52.71 -28.34
CA GLY A 6 -2.19 52.41 -29.71
C GLY A 6 -3.31 53.32 -30.17
N VAL A 7 -3.31 53.67 -31.46
CA VAL A 7 -4.41 54.38 -32.12
C VAL A 7 -5.10 53.37 -33.03
N ILE A 8 -6.42 53.24 -32.92
CA ILE A 8 -7.17 52.33 -33.79
C ILE A 8 -7.26 53.00 -35.16
N GLN A 9 -6.62 52.43 -36.17
CA GLN A 9 -6.68 52.88 -37.55
C GLN A 9 -7.65 51.98 -38.34
N ASP A 10 -8.37 52.57 -39.30
CA ASP A 10 -9.30 51.88 -40.20
C ASP A 10 -10.50 51.18 -39.51
N VAL A 11 -11.08 51.86 -38.51
CA VAL A 11 -12.31 51.39 -37.84
C VAL A 11 -13.43 51.25 -38.85
N LYS A 12 -13.88 50.02 -39.07
CA LYS A 12 -15.08 49.72 -39.86
C LYS A 12 -16.17 49.19 -38.95
N LEU A 13 -17.23 49.97 -38.75
CA LEU A 13 -18.39 49.56 -37.97
C LEU A 13 -19.25 48.60 -38.80
N ILE A 14 -19.49 47.41 -38.27
CA ILE A 14 -20.28 46.38 -38.95
C ILE A 14 -21.62 46.22 -38.23
N PHE A 15 -22.66 46.84 -38.80
CA PHE A 15 -24.04 46.77 -38.30
C PHE A 15 -24.78 45.59 -38.92
N MET A 16 -24.48 44.37 -38.46
CA MET A 16 -25.17 43.16 -38.90
C MET A 16 -25.43 42.22 -37.71
N PRO A 17 -26.51 41.43 -37.70
CA PRO A 17 -26.64 40.31 -36.78
C PRO A 17 -25.40 39.43 -36.93
N SER A 18 -24.62 39.26 -35.85
CA SER A 18 -23.37 38.48 -35.85
C SER A 18 -22.12 39.14 -36.47
N GLY A 19 -21.98 40.47 -36.41
CA GLY A 19 -20.79 41.19 -36.89
C GLY A 19 -19.42 40.65 -36.38
N TYR A 20 -19.38 39.97 -35.24
CA TYR A 20 -18.19 39.27 -34.73
C TYR A 20 -17.66 38.17 -35.67
N ILE A 21 -18.52 37.53 -36.47
CA ILE A 21 -18.14 36.47 -37.43
C ILE A 21 -17.31 37.04 -38.59
N THR A 22 -17.56 38.29 -38.98
CA THR A 22 -16.76 38.95 -40.03
C THR A 22 -15.35 39.33 -39.58
N GLN A 23 -15.15 39.50 -38.27
CA GLN A 23 -13.82 39.72 -37.67
C GLN A 23 -13.04 38.40 -37.47
N CYS A 24 -13.72 37.26 -37.37
CA CYS A 24 -13.10 35.93 -37.33
C CYS A 24 -13.78 34.97 -38.32
N PRO A 25 -13.46 35.07 -39.63
CA PRO A 25 -14.17 34.36 -40.69
C PRO A 25 -14.04 32.83 -40.64
N ASN A 26 -13.09 32.30 -39.85
CA ASN A 26 -12.80 30.86 -39.75
C ASN A 26 -13.23 30.22 -38.42
N LEU A 27 -13.96 30.93 -37.55
CA LEU A 27 -14.30 30.41 -36.22
C LEU A 27 -15.81 30.35 -36.00
N ASN A 28 -16.34 29.13 -35.84
CA ASN A 28 -17.76 28.84 -35.61
C ASN A 28 -18.24 29.20 -34.17
N ARG A 29 -17.38 29.83 -33.37
CA ARG A 29 -17.63 30.38 -32.02
C ARG A 29 -16.77 31.64 -31.84
N THR A 30 -17.17 32.50 -30.90
CA THR A 30 -16.54 33.77 -30.50
C THR A 30 -15.02 33.84 -30.71
N CYS A 31 -14.56 34.91 -31.37
CA CYS A 31 -13.13 35.26 -31.46
C CYS A 31 -12.50 35.26 -30.05
N PRO A 32 -11.54 34.38 -29.73
CA PRO A 32 -10.83 34.48 -28.46
C PRO A 32 -10.06 35.80 -28.43
N THR A 33 -10.13 36.52 -27.31
CA THR A 33 -9.31 37.70 -27.10
C THR A 33 -7.85 37.29 -26.89
N CYS A 34 -6.91 38.23 -27.03
CA CYS A 34 -5.51 37.98 -26.67
C CYS A 34 -5.37 37.53 -25.21
N SER A 35 -6.24 38.03 -24.32
CA SER A 35 -6.30 37.61 -22.91
C SER A 35 -6.74 36.15 -22.75
N ASP A 36 -7.73 35.71 -23.53
CA ASP A 36 -8.21 34.32 -23.49
C ASP A 36 -7.14 33.35 -23.97
N PHE A 37 -6.41 33.72 -25.03
CA PHE A 37 -5.29 32.93 -25.54
C PHE A 37 -4.16 32.79 -24.50
N LEU A 38 -3.75 33.90 -23.87
CA LEU A 38 -2.73 33.87 -22.82
C LEU A 38 -3.16 33.02 -21.62
N SER A 39 -4.44 33.09 -21.23
CA SER A 39 -4.99 32.28 -20.15
C SER A 39 -4.99 30.79 -20.48
N LEU A 40 -5.28 30.42 -21.73
CA LEU A 40 -5.20 29.03 -22.19
C LEU A 40 -3.76 28.52 -22.14
N VAL A 41 -2.79 29.32 -22.61
CA VAL A 41 -1.36 28.96 -22.57
C VAL A 41 -0.91 28.75 -21.12
N GLN A 42 -1.32 29.63 -20.19
CA GLN A 42 -1.03 29.47 -18.77
C GLN A 42 -1.63 28.16 -18.22
N GLY A 43 -2.89 27.87 -18.51
CA GLY A 43 -3.53 26.63 -18.08
C GLY A 43 -2.83 25.37 -18.60
N ILE A 44 -2.29 25.40 -19.82
CA ILE A 44 -1.49 24.29 -20.36
C ILE A 44 -0.19 24.12 -19.59
N MET A 45 0.51 25.21 -19.26
CA MET A 45 1.74 25.16 -18.46
C MET A 45 1.47 24.61 -17.05
N ASP A 46 0.41 25.07 -16.40
CA ASP A 46 0.01 24.58 -15.08
C ASP A 46 -0.32 23.08 -15.10
N LEU A 47 -1.00 22.62 -16.16
CA LEU A 47 -1.32 21.20 -16.34
C LEU A 47 -0.06 20.37 -16.58
N GLN A 48 0.89 20.86 -17.37
CA GLN A 48 2.18 20.20 -17.57
C GLN A 48 2.96 20.06 -16.25
N GLU A 49 2.95 21.10 -15.41
CA GLU A 49 3.58 21.04 -14.10
C GLU A 49 2.90 20.04 -13.16
N LEU A 50 1.57 20.01 -13.17
CA LEU A 50 0.81 19.05 -12.38
C LEU A 50 1.09 17.61 -12.81
N LEU A 51 1.16 17.35 -14.11
CA LEU A 51 1.52 16.03 -14.65
C LEU A 51 2.92 15.63 -14.21
N ALA A 52 3.91 16.51 -14.32
CA ALA A 52 5.28 16.22 -13.87
C ALA A 52 5.33 15.87 -12.38
N LYS A 53 4.59 16.61 -11.53
CA LYS A 53 4.48 16.33 -10.09
C LYS A 53 3.81 14.98 -9.81
N LEU A 54 2.75 14.64 -10.54
CA LEU A 54 2.06 13.36 -10.39
C LEU A 54 2.96 12.19 -10.83
N THR A 55 3.66 12.31 -11.95
CA THR A 55 4.64 11.31 -12.41
C THR A 55 5.74 11.11 -11.38
N ALA A 56 6.29 12.18 -10.80
CA ALA A 56 7.30 12.07 -9.75
C ALA A 56 6.78 11.35 -8.49
N LYS A 57 5.55 11.67 -8.06
CA LYS A 57 4.90 10.99 -6.93
C LYS A 57 4.64 9.51 -7.21
N LEU A 58 4.21 9.19 -8.44
CA LEU A 58 3.96 7.80 -8.86
C LEU A 58 5.26 7.00 -8.86
N ASN A 59 6.32 7.50 -9.51
CA ASN A 59 7.64 6.86 -9.53
C ASN A 59 8.18 6.65 -8.10
N TYR A 60 7.99 7.63 -7.22
CA TYR A 60 8.37 7.49 -5.81
C TYR A 60 7.57 6.39 -5.09
N ALA A 61 6.25 6.33 -5.30
CA ALA A 61 5.40 5.29 -4.73
C ALA A 61 5.76 3.89 -5.25
N GLU A 62 5.98 3.74 -6.55
CA GLU A 62 6.45 2.49 -7.17
C GLU A 62 7.80 2.06 -6.59
N THR A 63 8.75 2.98 -6.44
CA THR A 63 10.05 2.69 -5.81
C THR A 63 9.89 2.18 -4.38
N ARG A 64 8.98 2.78 -3.60
CA ARG A 64 8.68 2.35 -2.22
C ARG A 64 8.04 0.97 -2.17
N LEU A 65 7.15 0.65 -3.11
CA LEU A 65 6.53 -0.67 -3.22
C LEU A 65 7.56 -1.74 -3.60
N SER A 66 8.41 -1.45 -4.59
CA SER A 66 9.51 -2.36 -4.99
C SER A 66 10.48 -2.65 -3.84
N GLN A 67 10.78 -1.66 -2.99
CA GLN A 67 11.56 -1.89 -1.77
C GLN A 67 10.87 -2.88 -0.81
N LEU A 68 9.54 -2.82 -0.68
CA LEU A 68 8.78 -3.70 0.19
C LEU A 68 8.68 -5.13 -0.37
N GLU A 69 8.64 -5.30 -1.69
CA GLU A 69 8.69 -6.62 -2.33
C GLU A 69 10.00 -7.37 -2.02
N ASN A 70 11.11 -6.64 -1.88
CA ASN A 70 12.40 -7.20 -1.46
C ASN A 70 12.50 -7.44 0.05
N CYS A 71 11.55 -6.95 0.85
CA CYS A 71 11.50 -7.27 2.28
C CYS A 71 10.92 -8.67 2.47
N HIS A 72 11.77 -9.63 2.83
CA HIS A 72 11.32 -10.91 3.33
C HIS A 72 10.82 -10.76 4.79
N CYS A 73 9.52 -10.57 4.96
CA CYS A 73 8.90 -10.64 6.28
C CYS A 73 8.79 -12.09 6.74
N GLU A 74 9.88 -12.62 7.31
CA GLU A 74 9.85 -13.93 7.96
C GLU A 74 8.93 -13.83 9.19
N LYS A 75 7.84 -14.61 9.18
CA LYS A 75 6.92 -14.66 10.30
C LYS A 75 7.53 -15.51 11.40
N THR A 76 7.85 -14.89 12.52
CA THR A 76 8.47 -15.56 13.66
C THR A 76 7.63 -15.40 14.92
N CYS A 77 7.74 -16.35 15.84
CA CYS A 77 7.16 -16.30 17.17
C CYS A 77 8.30 -16.20 18.20
N GLN A 78 8.13 -15.37 19.23
CA GLN A 78 9.10 -15.25 20.32
C GLN A 78 8.54 -15.81 21.62
N VAL A 79 9.23 -16.79 22.20
CA VAL A 79 8.83 -17.45 23.45
C VAL A 79 10.04 -17.50 24.38
N GLN A 80 9.91 -16.90 25.58
CA GLN A 80 10.97 -16.90 26.60
C GLN A 80 12.36 -16.46 26.07
N GLY A 81 12.40 -15.58 25.06
CA GLY A 81 13.64 -15.11 24.43
C GLY A 81 14.15 -15.95 23.26
N VAL A 82 13.54 -17.10 22.97
CA VAL A 82 13.82 -17.95 21.79
C VAL A 82 12.92 -17.53 20.63
N ILE A 83 13.49 -17.45 19.42
CA ILE A 83 12.78 -17.11 18.20
C ILE A 83 12.53 -18.41 17.42
N TYR A 84 11.25 -18.67 17.13
CA TYR A 84 10.76 -19.77 16.33
C TYR A 84 10.30 -19.25 14.98
N ARG A 85 10.71 -19.90 13.89
CA ARG A 85 10.28 -19.59 12.52
C ARG A 85 8.91 -20.17 12.22
N ASP A 86 8.30 -19.72 11.13
CA ASP A 86 7.04 -20.30 10.66
C ASP A 86 7.19 -21.83 10.50
N ARG A 87 6.22 -22.56 11.06
CA ARG A 87 6.13 -24.03 11.16
C ARG A 87 7.07 -24.71 12.15
N ASP A 88 7.95 -23.97 12.83
CA ASP A 88 8.72 -24.55 13.92
C ASP A 88 7.77 -25.03 15.01
N SER A 89 8.07 -26.21 15.57
CA SER A 89 7.30 -26.81 16.66
C SER A 89 8.20 -27.14 17.84
N TRP A 90 7.70 -26.91 19.05
CA TRP A 90 8.40 -27.21 20.29
C TRP A 90 7.42 -27.73 21.33
N VAL A 91 7.98 -28.40 22.34
CA VAL A 91 7.22 -28.80 23.53
C VAL A 91 7.46 -27.77 24.62
N ASP A 92 6.38 -27.32 25.24
CA ASP A 92 6.41 -26.35 26.33
C ASP A 92 7.06 -26.94 27.60
N ASP A 93 7.40 -26.10 28.59
CA ASP A 93 8.15 -26.50 29.80
C ASP A 93 7.45 -27.61 30.61
N ASP A 94 6.12 -27.65 30.57
CA ASP A 94 5.29 -28.67 31.23
C ASP A 94 5.34 -30.04 30.50
N HIS A 95 6.09 -30.15 29.40
CA HIS A 95 6.22 -31.34 28.53
C HIS A 95 4.91 -31.87 27.94
N CYS A 96 3.77 -31.24 28.22
CA CYS A 96 2.42 -31.70 27.88
C CYS A 96 1.72 -30.90 26.77
N ARG A 97 2.32 -29.80 26.30
CA ARG A 97 1.78 -28.98 25.21
C ARG A 97 2.75 -29.00 24.04
N ASN A 98 2.25 -29.36 22.87
CA ASN A 98 2.97 -29.18 21.62
C ASN A 98 2.52 -27.86 21.00
N CYS A 99 3.47 -26.95 20.79
CA CYS A 99 3.23 -25.63 20.25
C CYS A 99 3.88 -25.51 18.88
N THR A 100 3.21 -24.84 17.96
CA THR A 100 3.72 -24.57 16.62
C THR A 100 3.60 -23.07 16.34
N CYS A 101 4.66 -22.47 15.82
CA CYS A 101 4.58 -21.12 15.28
C CYS A 101 3.94 -21.18 13.91
N LYS A 102 2.80 -20.53 13.72
CA LYS A 102 2.07 -20.51 12.46
C LYS A 102 1.66 -19.10 12.13
N ASN A 103 2.21 -18.58 11.03
CA ASN A 103 2.01 -17.22 10.59
C ASN A 103 2.30 -16.15 11.66
N GLY A 104 3.30 -16.37 12.52
CA GLY A 104 3.66 -15.44 13.60
C GLY A 104 2.73 -15.52 14.81
N ALA A 105 1.79 -16.47 14.83
CA ALA A 105 0.96 -16.79 15.98
C ALA A 105 1.36 -18.16 16.55
N ILE A 106 1.33 -18.28 17.88
CA ILE A 106 1.64 -19.53 18.57
C ILE A 106 0.35 -20.35 18.69
N GLU A 107 0.31 -21.54 18.09
CA GLU A 107 -0.78 -22.50 18.24
C GLU A 107 -0.33 -23.66 19.12
N CYS A 108 -0.83 -23.77 20.36
CA CYS A 108 -0.51 -24.88 21.27
C CYS A 108 -1.67 -25.88 21.39
N ARG A 109 -1.33 -27.17 21.45
CA ARG A 109 -2.28 -28.26 21.67
C ARG A 109 -1.80 -29.14 22.81
N HIS A 110 -2.72 -29.49 23.70
CA HIS A 110 -2.44 -30.48 24.75
C HIS A 110 -2.25 -31.87 24.13
N MET A 111 -1.19 -32.54 24.57
CA MET A 111 -0.97 -33.94 24.22
C MET A 111 -1.95 -34.83 24.99
N LEU A 112 -2.53 -35.79 24.29
CA LEU A 112 -3.40 -36.79 24.88
C LEU A 112 -2.54 -37.98 25.29
N CYS A 113 -2.59 -38.33 26.57
CA CYS A 113 -1.91 -39.52 27.06
C CYS A 113 -2.78 -40.76 26.84
N PRO A 114 -2.21 -41.88 26.36
CA PRO A 114 -2.92 -43.14 26.31
C PRO A 114 -3.25 -43.64 27.74
N PRO A 115 -4.34 -44.39 27.92
CA PRO A 115 -4.62 -45.05 29.19
C PRO A 115 -3.51 -46.06 29.51
N VAL A 116 -2.99 -46.00 30.73
CA VAL A 116 -1.87 -46.83 31.19
C VAL A 116 -2.46 -47.98 32.01
N ASN A 117 -2.14 -49.22 31.65
CA ASN A 117 -2.54 -50.42 32.40
C ASN A 117 -1.28 -51.20 32.79
N CYS A 118 -0.93 -51.19 34.07
CA CYS A 118 0.29 -51.82 34.58
C CYS A 118 -0.01 -53.24 35.11
N SER A 119 0.98 -54.14 35.05
CA SER A 119 0.90 -55.41 35.79
C SER A 119 0.73 -55.14 37.29
N PRO A 120 0.18 -56.08 38.09
CA PRO A 120 -0.05 -55.89 39.52
C PRO A 120 1.21 -55.52 40.33
N GLU A 121 2.38 -55.83 39.79
CA GLU A 121 3.70 -55.55 40.37
C GLU A 121 4.29 -54.18 40.03
N TYR A 122 3.66 -53.41 39.13
CA TYR A 122 4.11 -52.08 38.69
C TYR A 122 3.03 -51.02 38.91
N LEU A 123 3.44 -49.77 39.15
CA LEU A 123 2.52 -48.64 39.32
C LEU A 123 2.73 -47.58 38.24
N PRO A 124 1.68 -46.85 37.83
CA PRO A 124 1.82 -45.74 36.90
C PRO A 124 2.47 -44.54 37.59
N VAL A 125 3.72 -44.25 37.26
CA VAL A 125 4.53 -43.17 37.86
C VAL A 125 4.76 -42.05 36.85
N HIS A 126 4.75 -40.80 37.32
CA HIS A 126 5.12 -39.63 36.52
C HIS A 126 6.64 -39.47 36.51
N ILE A 127 7.22 -39.27 35.33
CA ILE A 127 8.68 -39.10 35.18
C ILE A 127 8.97 -37.64 34.79
N PRO A 128 9.92 -36.97 35.46
CA PRO A 128 10.38 -35.64 35.06
C PRO A 128 10.82 -35.63 33.59
N GLY A 129 10.33 -34.67 32.82
CA GLY A 129 10.59 -34.57 31.38
C GLY A 129 9.65 -35.40 30.48
N GLN A 130 8.64 -36.07 31.04
CA GLN A 130 7.58 -36.73 30.27
C GLN A 130 6.21 -36.21 30.70
N CYS A 131 5.30 -36.03 29.73
CA CYS A 131 3.91 -35.69 30.04
C CYS A 131 3.13 -36.88 30.61
N CYS A 132 3.35 -38.06 30.03
CA CYS A 132 2.53 -39.24 30.32
C CYS A 132 3.17 -40.12 31.38
N LYS A 133 2.33 -40.75 32.19
CA LYS A 133 2.76 -41.74 33.19
C LYS A 133 3.25 -43.01 32.49
N ILE A 134 4.22 -43.68 33.09
CA ILE A 134 4.66 -45.01 32.64
C ILE A 134 4.65 -46.00 33.81
N CYS A 135 4.54 -47.30 33.53
CA CYS A 135 4.60 -48.35 34.54
C CYS A 135 6.05 -48.56 35.00
N ARG A 136 6.28 -48.46 36.31
CA ARG A 136 7.57 -48.70 36.95
C ARG A 136 7.39 -49.32 38.33
#